data_AF-A0A4Y2QZR2-F1
#
_entry.id   AF-A0A4Y2QZR2-F1
#
_cell.length_a   1.000
_cell.length_b   1.000
_cell.length_c   1.000
_cell.angle_alpha   90.00
_cell.angle_beta   90.00
_cell.angle_gamma   90.00
#
_symmetry.space_group_name_H-M   'P 1'
#
loop_
_entity.id
_entity.type
_entity.pdbx_description
1 polymer ?
#
loop_
_entity_poly.entity_id
_entity_poly.type
_entity_poly.pdbx_seq_one_letter_code
_entity_poly.pdbx_strand_id
1 'polypeptide(L)'
;MYYLKDVTLPRFMNFNETSELHVFVDACKGAYAACVFVRSEVEGESKVRLIRAKNRVAPLKSLSIPRLELMACCIGARLVNSVIKAIDASSIKVTLWSDSTVALWWIKEYGDWSVFVANRVKEIRELTGCYSWRHVPGNMNIADLLSRVCTPQQMLNSKWWEGPSWLEENPESWPVSDIICQPKEVDIEKRKSKLVNMNLAEDTPPWYAERVSDYDKMIRVFTWILRFVNNCKLVNGKCKDSELSQSEIEYSEKRLIRLVQ
;
A
#
# COMPACT_ATOMS: atom_id res chain seq x y z
N MET A 1 -26.66 5.12 -27.96
CA MET A 1 -25.39 5.59 -28.57
C MET A 1 -25.44 7.03 -29.11
N TYR A 2 -26.50 7.82 -28.92
CA TYR A 2 -26.60 9.18 -29.49
C TYR A 2 -25.92 10.29 -28.70
N TYR A 3 -25.65 10.09 -27.41
CA TYR A 3 -25.16 11.14 -26.50
C TYR A 3 -23.73 11.64 -26.79
N LEU A 4 -22.88 10.84 -27.43
CA LEU A 4 -21.47 11.22 -27.63
C LEU A 4 -21.22 12.05 -28.89
N LYS A 5 -22.23 12.23 -29.76
CA LYS A 5 -22.07 12.96 -31.03
C LYS A 5 -21.74 14.44 -30.82
N ASP A 6 -22.21 15.01 -29.71
CA ASP A 6 -22.07 16.43 -29.41
C ASP A 6 -20.85 16.73 -28.52
N VAL A 7 -20.03 15.71 -28.19
CA VAL A 7 -18.81 15.89 -27.41
C VAL A 7 -17.67 16.32 -28.33
N THR A 8 -17.27 17.58 -28.21
CA THR A 8 -16.10 18.13 -28.91
C THR A 8 -14.93 18.29 -27.93
N LEU A 9 -13.85 17.53 -28.15
CA LEU A 9 -12.59 17.71 -27.44
C LEU A 9 -11.61 18.49 -28.31
N PRO A 10 -11.13 19.67 -27.86
CA PRO A 10 -10.09 20.40 -28.57
C PRO A 10 -8.84 19.52 -28.71
N ARG A 11 -8.39 19.29 -29.94
CA ARG A 11 -7.16 18.51 -30.21
C ARG A 11 -5.89 19.31 -29.95
N PHE A 12 -5.97 20.63 -30.16
CA PHE A 12 -4.85 21.52 -29.94
C PHE A 12 -4.79 21.92 -28.46
N MET A 13 -3.61 21.72 -27.86
CA MET A 13 -3.29 22.14 -26.51
C MET A 13 -2.14 23.13 -26.62
N ASN A 14 -2.34 24.36 -26.15
CA ASN A 14 -1.33 25.39 -26.24
C ASN A 14 -0.32 25.22 -25.10
N PHE A 15 0.74 24.45 -25.35
CA PHE A 15 1.86 24.36 -24.41
C PHE A 15 2.73 25.60 -24.54
N ASN A 16 2.98 26.25 -23.41
CA ASN A 16 3.81 27.45 -23.29
C ASN A 16 4.60 27.42 -21.98
N GLU A 17 5.38 28.45 -21.71
CA GLU A 17 6.26 28.52 -20.52
C GLU A 17 5.50 28.48 -19.18
N THR A 18 4.22 28.88 -19.17
CA THR A 18 3.36 28.84 -17.97
C THR A 18 2.69 27.50 -17.75
N SER A 19 2.90 26.53 -18.65
CA SER A 19 2.17 25.27 -18.63
C SER A 19 2.57 24.39 -17.43
N GLU A 20 1.57 23.85 -16.76
CA GLU A 20 1.73 22.91 -15.66
C GLU A 20 0.78 21.71 -15.81
N LEU A 21 1.21 20.55 -15.33
CA LEU A 21 0.44 19.32 -15.37
C LEU A 21 -0.24 19.06 -14.03
N HIS A 22 -1.53 18.75 -14.08
CA HIS A 22 -2.31 18.36 -12.92
C HIS A 22 -2.86 16.95 -13.09
N VAL A 23 -2.58 16.08 -12.13
CA VAL A 23 -3.04 14.69 -12.14
C VAL A 23 -4.07 14.51 -11.05
N PHE A 24 -5.25 14.00 -11.37
CA PHE A 24 -6.26 13.63 -10.38
C PHE A 24 -6.36 12.12 -10.35
N VAL A 25 -6.40 11.54 -9.16
CA VAL A 25 -6.56 10.09 -8.96
C VAL A 25 -7.72 9.82 -8.01
N ASP A 26 -8.38 8.69 -8.23
CA ASP A 26 -9.41 8.21 -7.32
C ASP A 26 -9.58 6.68 -7.43
N ALA A 27 -10.12 6.06 -6.39
CA ALA A 27 -10.46 4.66 -6.37
C ALA A 27 -11.78 4.38 -5.64
N CYS A 28 -12.55 3.45 -6.20
CA CYS A 28 -13.67 2.81 -5.54
C CYS A 28 -13.46 1.30 -5.44
N LYS A 29 -14.42 0.57 -4.86
CA LYS A 29 -14.35 -0.91 -4.74
C LYS A 29 -14.18 -1.64 -6.07
N GLY A 30 -14.73 -1.09 -7.15
CA GLY A 30 -14.79 -1.76 -8.45
C GLY A 30 -13.70 -1.33 -9.44
N ALA A 31 -13.11 -0.15 -9.26
CA ALA A 31 -12.13 0.40 -10.19
C ALA A 31 -11.31 1.52 -9.55
N TYR A 32 -10.20 1.85 -10.18
CA TYR A 32 -9.35 2.98 -9.83
C TYR A 32 -8.88 3.68 -11.10
N ALA A 33 -8.71 4.99 -11.02
CA ALA A 33 -8.50 5.84 -12.19
C ALA A 33 -7.53 6.98 -11.94
N ALA A 34 -7.01 7.52 -13.04
CA ALA A 34 -6.21 8.73 -13.07
C ALA A 34 -6.51 9.53 -14.34
N CYS A 35 -6.49 10.85 -14.25
CA CYS A 35 -6.54 11.76 -15.39
C CYS A 35 -5.51 12.87 -15.27
N VAL A 36 -4.99 13.30 -16.42
CA VAL A 36 -3.95 14.33 -16.54
C VAL A 36 -4.52 15.49 -17.33
N PHE A 37 -4.43 16.67 -16.75
CA PHE A 37 -4.79 17.95 -17.36
C PHE A 37 -3.53 18.79 -17.55
N VAL A 38 -3.53 19.62 -18.58
CA VAL A 38 -2.64 20.79 -18.68
C VAL A 38 -3.43 22.02 -18.26
N ARG A 39 -2.79 22.85 -17.44
CA ARG A 39 -3.20 24.22 -17.16
C ARG A 39 -2.15 25.13 -17.79
N SER A 40 -2.60 26.11 -18.56
CA SER A 40 -1.72 27.09 -19.22
C SER A 40 -2.41 28.45 -19.21
N GLU A 41 -1.63 29.52 -19.03
CA GLU A 41 -2.13 30.87 -19.18
C GLU A 41 -2.06 31.29 -20.66
N VAL A 42 -3.18 31.76 -21.20
CA VAL A 42 -3.31 32.21 -22.59
C VAL A 42 -4.06 33.54 -22.57
N GLU A 43 -3.42 34.60 -23.06
CA GLU A 43 -4.03 35.95 -23.11
C GLU A 43 -4.51 36.48 -21.74
N GLY A 44 -3.82 36.09 -20.66
CA GLY A 44 -4.17 36.47 -19.28
C GLY A 44 -5.28 35.62 -18.65
N GLU A 45 -5.80 34.61 -19.36
CA GLU A 45 -6.75 33.65 -18.83
C GLU A 45 -6.10 32.27 -18.64
N SER A 46 -6.34 31.64 -17.49
CA SER A 46 -5.93 30.26 -17.28
C SER A 46 -6.92 29.32 -17.95
N LYS A 47 -6.42 28.41 -18.78
CA LYS A 47 -7.24 27.38 -19.45
C LYS A 47 -6.81 26.00 -18.99
N VAL A 48 -7.80 25.16 -18.71
CA VAL A 48 -7.59 23.75 -18.37
C VAL A 48 -8.06 22.85 -19.51
N ARG A 49 -7.25 21.84 -19.84
CA ARG A 49 -7.53 20.86 -20.91
C ARG A 49 -7.11 19.45 -20.50
N LEU A 50 -7.99 18.47 -20.72
CA LEU A 50 -7.66 17.07 -20.54
C LEU A 50 -6.64 16.60 -21.59
N ILE A 51 -5.51 16.06 -21.13
CA ILE A 51 -4.51 15.41 -22.00
C ILE A 51 -4.83 13.92 -22.12
N ARG A 52 -5.03 13.24 -20.99
CA ARG A 52 -5.17 11.79 -20.96
C ARG A 52 -5.89 11.31 -19.71
N ALA A 53 -6.77 10.34 -19.86
CA ALA A 53 -7.37 9.60 -18.75
C ALA A 53 -7.09 8.10 -18.86
N LYS A 54 -7.08 7.41 -17.72
CA LYS A 54 -6.86 5.97 -17.62
C LYS A 54 -7.61 5.41 -16.43
N ASN A 55 -8.39 4.36 -16.66
CA ASN A 55 -9.07 3.59 -15.62
C ASN A 55 -8.60 2.13 -15.63
N ARG A 56 -8.77 1.44 -14.50
CA ARG A 56 -8.52 0.00 -14.35
C ARG A 56 -9.57 -0.61 -13.43
N VAL A 57 -10.06 -1.79 -13.81
CA VAL A 57 -10.93 -2.59 -12.95
C VAL A 57 -10.12 -3.09 -11.75
N ALA A 58 -10.74 -3.08 -10.56
CA ALA A 58 -10.13 -3.57 -9.34
C ALA A 58 -9.75 -5.06 -9.47
N PRO A 59 -8.65 -5.51 -8.82
CA PRO A 59 -8.25 -6.92 -8.87
C PRO A 59 -9.33 -7.86 -8.31
N LEU A 60 -9.42 -9.07 -8.87
CA LEU A 60 -10.35 -10.11 -8.39
C LEU A 60 -10.13 -10.45 -6.92
N LYS A 61 -8.87 -10.45 -6.47
CA LYS A 61 -8.55 -10.55 -5.05
C LYS A 61 -8.86 -9.22 -4.39
N SER A 62 -9.87 -9.22 -3.51
CA SER A 62 -10.32 -8.03 -2.80
C SER A 62 -9.18 -7.33 -2.08
N LEU A 63 -8.99 -6.06 -2.40
CA LEU A 63 -8.09 -5.16 -1.68
C LEU A 63 -8.92 -4.22 -0.79
N SER A 64 -8.29 -3.71 0.27
CA SER A 64 -8.88 -2.63 1.06
C SER A 64 -8.96 -1.34 0.24
N ILE A 65 -9.88 -0.44 0.60
CA ILE A 65 -10.03 0.87 -0.05
C ILE A 65 -8.71 1.65 -0.06
N PRO A 66 -7.97 1.78 1.06
CA PRO A 66 -6.66 2.46 1.06
C PRO A 66 -5.64 1.87 0.07
N ARG A 67 -5.63 0.54 -0.11
CA ARG A 67 -4.75 -0.10 -1.10
C ARG A 67 -5.17 0.22 -2.54
N LEU A 68 -6.46 0.34 -2.81
CA LEU A 68 -6.97 0.74 -4.12
C LEU A 68 -6.67 2.21 -4.41
N GLU A 69 -6.84 3.09 -3.42
CA GLU A 69 -6.46 4.50 -3.50
C GLU A 69 -4.95 4.65 -3.78
N LEU A 70 -4.09 3.90 -3.08
CA LEU A 70 -2.66 3.86 -3.37
C LEU A 70 -2.36 3.33 -4.79
N MET A 71 -3.17 2.39 -5.30
CA MET A 71 -3.05 1.92 -6.69
C MET A 71 -3.48 2.99 -7.71
N ALA A 72 -4.47 3.82 -7.39
CA ALA A 72 -4.82 5.00 -8.17
C ALA A 72 -3.62 5.96 -8.26
N CYS A 73 -2.99 6.24 -7.11
CA CYS A 73 -1.78 7.06 -7.06
C CYS A 73 -0.66 6.50 -7.95
N CYS A 74 -0.43 5.19 -7.89
CA CYS A 74 0.58 4.50 -8.70
C CYS A 74 0.32 4.62 -10.22
N ILE A 75 -0.93 4.45 -10.67
CA ILE A 75 -1.23 4.64 -12.10
C ILE A 75 -1.16 6.11 -12.51
N GLY A 76 -1.51 7.06 -11.64
CA GLY A 76 -1.35 8.49 -11.88
C GLY A 76 0.12 8.87 -12.10
N ALA A 77 1.01 8.42 -11.21
CA ALA A 77 2.46 8.63 -11.34
C ALA A 77 3.02 8.08 -12.67
N ARG A 78 2.63 6.86 -13.05
CA ARG A 78 3.03 6.27 -14.34
C ARG A 78 2.45 7.03 -15.52
N LEU A 79 1.20 7.48 -15.42
CA LEU A 79 0.49 8.16 -16.50
C LEU A 79 1.14 9.50 -16.81
N VAL A 80 1.44 10.32 -15.79
CA VAL A 80 2.05 11.62 -15.98
C VAL A 80 3.48 11.50 -16.53
N ASN A 81 4.27 10.54 -16.05
CA ASN A 81 5.61 10.30 -16.60
C ASN A 81 5.56 9.86 -18.08
N SER A 82 4.55 9.08 -18.46
CA SER A 82 4.31 8.74 -19.87
C SER A 82 3.91 9.96 -20.70
N VAL A 83 3.17 10.92 -20.13
CA VAL A 83 2.80 12.16 -20.81
C VAL A 83 4.02 13.05 -20.97
N ILE A 84 4.79 13.29 -19.90
CA ILE A 84 6.03 14.10 -19.91
C ILE A 84 6.99 13.63 -21.00
N LYS A 85 7.22 12.31 -21.10
CA LYS A 85 8.06 11.72 -22.14
C LYS A 85 7.51 11.91 -23.55
N ALA A 86 6.19 11.92 -23.72
CA ALA A 86 5.56 12.06 -25.02
C ALA A 86 5.57 13.52 -25.53
N ILE A 87 5.56 14.49 -24.61
CA ILE A 87 5.59 15.94 -24.93
C ILE A 87 7.00 16.55 -24.82
N ASP A 88 8.01 15.73 -24.46
CA ASP A 88 9.40 16.13 -24.26
C ASP A 88 9.60 17.33 -23.31
N ALA A 89 8.85 17.36 -22.21
CA ALA A 89 8.82 18.47 -21.26
C ALA A 89 9.34 18.07 -19.87
N SER A 90 10.61 17.68 -19.77
CA SER A 90 11.19 17.14 -18.53
C SER A 90 11.17 18.09 -17.33
N SER A 91 11.10 19.40 -17.56
CA SER A 91 11.08 20.45 -16.53
C SER A 91 9.67 20.96 -16.19
N ILE A 92 8.62 20.41 -16.80
CA ILE A 92 7.25 20.88 -16.57
C ILE A 92 6.85 20.67 -15.10
N LYS A 93 6.20 21.67 -14.51
CA LYS A 93 5.68 21.58 -13.14
C LYS A 93 4.55 20.56 -13.08
N VAL A 94 4.56 19.68 -12.07
CA VAL A 94 3.56 18.63 -11.88
C VAL A 94 2.96 18.72 -10.49
N THR A 95 1.62 18.69 -10.41
CA THR A 95 0.89 18.54 -9.15
C THR A 95 -0.03 17.33 -9.25
N LEU A 96 0.00 16.45 -8.24
CA LEU A 96 -0.86 15.27 -8.17
C LEU A 96 -1.85 15.42 -7.01
N TRP A 97 -3.12 15.12 -7.27
CA TRP A 97 -4.24 15.33 -6.37
C TRP A 97 -4.92 14.01 -6.04
N SER A 98 -5.17 13.78 -4.75
CA SER A 98 -5.94 12.66 -4.22
C SER A 98 -6.79 13.13 -3.05
N ASP A 99 -7.95 12.54 -2.85
CA ASP A 99 -8.81 12.73 -1.68
C ASP A 99 -8.53 11.70 -0.57
N SER A 100 -7.71 10.69 -0.86
CA SER A 100 -7.28 9.71 0.14
C SER A 100 -6.16 10.27 1.01
N THR A 101 -6.52 10.74 2.21
CA THR A 101 -5.53 11.17 3.20
C THR A 101 -4.60 10.02 3.60
N VAL A 102 -5.10 8.79 3.72
CA VAL A 102 -4.28 7.61 4.08
C VAL A 102 -3.23 7.29 3.00
N ALA A 103 -3.60 7.28 1.72
CA ALA A 103 -2.65 7.03 0.65
C ALA A 103 -1.61 8.16 0.56
N LEU A 104 -2.04 9.41 0.72
CA LEU A 104 -1.14 10.57 0.76
C LEU A 104 -0.17 10.49 1.95
N TRP A 105 -0.64 10.06 3.11
CA TRP A 105 0.20 9.86 4.29
C TRP A 105 1.29 8.83 4.04
N TRP A 106 0.95 7.66 3.49
CA TRP A 106 1.94 6.65 3.11
C TRP A 106 2.95 7.17 2.08
N ILE A 107 2.52 8.02 1.14
CA ILE A 107 3.40 8.61 0.12
C ILE A 107 4.34 9.65 0.74
N LYS A 108 3.91 10.43 1.73
CA LYS A 108 4.74 11.49 2.34
C LYS A 108 5.64 10.98 3.46
N GLU A 109 5.13 10.11 4.32
CA GLU A 109 5.82 9.67 5.52
C GLU A 109 6.63 8.39 5.34
N TYR A 110 7.74 8.29 6.06
CA TYR A 110 8.49 7.03 6.15
C TYR A 110 7.86 6.13 7.21
N GLY A 111 7.72 4.84 6.90
CA GLY A 111 7.22 3.86 7.84
C GLY A 111 7.53 2.44 7.41
N ASP A 112 7.52 1.51 8.37
CA ASP A 112 7.68 0.08 8.12
C ASP A 112 6.37 -0.51 7.62
N TRP A 113 6.01 -0.17 6.39
CA TRP A 113 4.77 -0.60 5.77
C TRP A 113 4.84 -2.06 5.31
N SER A 114 3.67 -2.66 5.11
CA SER A 114 3.57 -3.96 4.44
C SER A 114 4.28 -3.93 3.09
N VAL A 115 4.77 -5.09 2.63
CA VAL A 115 5.48 -5.21 1.34
C VAL A 115 4.67 -4.62 0.18
N PHE A 116 3.34 -4.78 0.22
CA PHE A 116 2.46 -4.21 -0.80
C PHE A 116 2.53 -2.67 -0.81
N VAL A 117 2.37 -2.03 0.34
CA VAL A 117 2.38 -0.55 0.43
C VAL A 117 3.78 -0.02 0.14
N ALA A 118 4.82 -0.61 0.75
CA ALA A 118 6.20 -0.18 0.60
C ALA A 118 6.65 -0.17 -0.88
N ASN A 119 6.36 -1.23 -1.63
CA ASN A 119 6.75 -1.32 -3.05
C ASN A 119 6.06 -0.26 -3.92
N ARG A 120 4.79 0.04 -3.67
CA ARG A 120 4.04 1.06 -4.43
C ARG A 120 4.49 2.48 -4.05
N VAL A 121 4.69 2.74 -2.77
CA VAL A 121 5.21 4.03 -2.28
C VAL A 121 6.59 4.31 -2.87
N LYS A 122 7.48 3.30 -2.88
CA LYS A 122 8.79 3.41 -3.51
C LYS A 122 8.68 3.82 -4.98
N GLU A 123 7.88 3.09 -5.77
CA GLU A 123 7.68 3.40 -7.18
C GLU A 123 7.08 4.80 -7.39
N ILE A 124 6.08 5.21 -6.61
CA ILE A 124 5.48 6.54 -6.71
C ILE A 124 6.53 7.63 -6.45
N ARG A 125 7.33 7.48 -5.40
CA ARG A 125 8.37 8.45 -5.04
C ARG A 125 9.46 8.54 -6.10
N GLU A 126 9.85 7.43 -6.71
CA GLU A 126 10.81 7.40 -7.82
C GLU A 126 10.29 8.12 -9.08
N LEU A 127 8.98 8.07 -9.33
CA LEU A 127 8.36 8.65 -10.53
C LEU A 127 8.00 10.13 -10.39
N THR A 128 7.54 10.59 -9.22
CA THR A 128 6.98 11.95 -9.05
C THR A 128 7.57 12.73 -7.89
N GLY A 129 8.36 12.09 -7.03
CA GLY A 129 8.65 12.60 -5.69
C GLY A 129 7.42 12.56 -4.78
N CYS A 130 7.63 12.83 -3.48
CA CYS A 130 6.55 12.86 -2.48
C CYS A 130 5.86 14.23 -2.35
N TYR A 131 6.59 15.33 -2.56
CA TYR A 131 6.07 16.69 -2.33
C TYR A 131 5.13 17.20 -3.41
N SER A 132 5.13 16.58 -4.59
CA SER A 132 4.22 16.89 -5.70
C SER A 132 2.77 16.48 -5.40
N TRP A 133 2.54 15.68 -4.35
CA TRP A 133 1.23 15.18 -3.95
C TRP A 133 0.50 16.13 -2.99
N ARG A 134 -0.73 16.48 -3.34
CA ARG A 134 -1.64 17.35 -2.60
C ARG A 134 -2.97 16.66 -2.34
N HIS A 135 -3.61 17.06 -1.24
CA HIS A 135 -4.97 16.65 -0.93
C HIS A 135 -5.97 17.54 -1.68
N VAL A 136 -7.05 16.94 -2.16
CA VAL A 136 -8.24 17.63 -2.65
C VAL A 136 -9.47 17.03 -1.96
N PRO A 137 -10.43 17.81 -1.46
CA PRO A 137 -11.68 17.26 -0.92
C PRO A 137 -12.39 16.37 -1.95
N GLY A 138 -12.95 15.23 -1.52
CA GLY A 138 -13.56 14.25 -2.43
C GLY A 138 -14.69 14.81 -3.30
N ASN A 139 -15.47 15.77 -2.79
CA ASN A 139 -16.51 16.47 -3.56
C ASN A 139 -15.95 17.43 -4.63
N MET A 140 -14.66 17.79 -4.54
CA MET A 140 -13.93 18.60 -5.52
C MET A 140 -13.00 17.74 -6.39
N ASN A 141 -12.90 16.42 -6.13
CA ASN A 141 -12.09 15.49 -6.89
C ASN A 141 -12.83 15.01 -8.15
N ILE A 142 -12.40 15.50 -9.30
CA ILE A 142 -12.99 15.13 -10.60
C ILE A 142 -12.68 13.68 -11.03
N ALA A 143 -11.71 13.00 -10.42
CA ALA A 143 -11.41 11.62 -10.75
C ALA A 143 -12.50 10.62 -10.27
N ASP A 144 -13.40 11.04 -9.37
CA ASP A 144 -14.51 10.21 -8.88
C ASP A 144 -15.42 9.72 -10.01
N LEU A 145 -15.67 10.56 -11.01
CA LEU A 145 -16.43 10.18 -12.21
C LEU A 145 -15.75 9.12 -13.09
N LEU A 146 -14.43 8.94 -12.95
CA LEU A 146 -13.65 7.95 -13.70
C LEU A 146 -13.49 6.64 -12.94
N SER A 147 -13.43 6.71 -11.61
CA SER A 147 -13.36 5.52 -10.76
C SER A 147 -14.75 4.88 -10.60
N ARG A 148 -15.81 5.70 -10.56
CA ARG A 148 -17.20 5.25 -10.53
C ARG A 148 -17.74 5.14 -11.94
N VAL A 149 -18.53 4.10 -12.20
CA VAL A 149 -19.18 3.93 -13.49
C VAL A 149 -20.16 5.08 -13.70
N CYS A 150 -19.88 5.96 -14.68
CA CYS A 150 -20.79 7.04 -15.05
C CYS A 150 -21.58 6.69 -16.33
N THR A 151 -22.82 7.14 -16.38
CA THR A 151 -23.64 7.05 -17.60
C THR A 151 -23.23 8.13 -18.60
N PRO A 152 -23.44 7.94 -19.92
CA PRO A 152 -23.14 8.98 -20.92
C PRO A 152 -23.80 10.34 -20.62
N GLN A 153 -25.03 10.34 -20.07
CA GLN A 153 -25.75 11.57 -19.69
C GLN A 153 -25.04 12.30 -18.54
N GLN A 154 -24.61 11.58 -17.49
CA GLN A 154 -23.87 12.18 -16.37
C GLN A 154 -22.54 12.74 -16.84
N MET A 155 -21.86 12.04 -17.75
CA MET A 155 -20.61 12.49 -18.34
C MET A 155 -20.78 13.79 -19.15
N LEU A 156 -21.86 13.90 -19.92
CA LEU A 156 -22.20 15.13 -20.67
C LEU A 156 -22.50 16.30 -19.74
N ASN A 157 -23.32 16.06 -18.71
CA ASN A 157 -23.75 17.10 -17.79
C ASN A 157 -22.59 17.61 -16.92
N SER A 158 -21.62 16.75 -16.59
CA SER A 158 -20.48 17.13 -15.75
C SER A 158 -19.38 17.88 -16.50
N LYS A 159 -19.29 17.68 -17.83
CA LYS A 159 -18.19 18.20 -18.66
C LYS A 159 -16.80 17.95 -18.06
N TRP A 160 -16.62 16.80 -17.41
CA TRP A 160 -15.44 16.50 -16.60
C TRP A 160 -14.09 16.66 -17.35
N TRP A 161 -14.11 16.55 -18.68
CA TRP A 161 -12.93 16.75 -19.55
C TRP A 161 -12.48 18.21 -19.66
N GLU A 162 -13.28 19.18 -19.21
CA GLU A 162 -12.88 20.58 -19.08
C GLU A 162 -12.04 20.80 -17.81
N GLY A 163 -12.06 19.85 -16.87
CA GLY A 163 -11.35 19.94 -15.60
C GLY A 163 -12.16 20.69 -14.54
N PRO A 164 -11.59 20.89 -13.33
CA PRO A 164 -12.27 21.61 -12.27
C PRO A 164 -12.21 23.11 -12.53
N SER A 165 -13.32 23.84 -12.35
CA SER A 165 -13.35 25.30 -12.53
C SER A 165 -12.36 26.02 -11.62
N TRP A 166 -12.22 25.55 -10.37
CA TRP A 166 -11.26 26.12 -9.41
C TRP A 166 -9.80 26.01 -9.87
N LEU A 167 -9.49 25.10 -10.79
CA LEU A 167 -8.13 24.97 -11.31
C LEU A 167 -7.79 26.10 -12.29
N GLU A 168 -8.79 26.76 -12.90
CA GLU A 168 -8.59 27.97 -13.69
C GLU A 168 -8.38 29.21 -12.83
N GLU A 169 -8.69 29.15 -11.54
CA GLU A 169 -8.46 30.26 -10.61
C GLU A 169 -6.98 30.38 -10.22
N ASN A 170 -6.69 31.39 -9.39
CA ASN A 170 -5.36 31.61 -8.84
C ASN A 170 -4.91 30.40 -7.98
N PRO A 171 -3.65 29.95 -8.07
CA PRO A 171 -3.12 28.88 -7.22
C PRO A 171 -3.34 29.05 -5.71
N GLU A 172 -3.53 30.27 -5.22
CA GLU A 172 -3.86 30.57 -3.83
C GLU A 172 -5.30 30.20 -3.42
N SER A 173 -6.24 30.16 -4.37
CA SER A 173 -7.64 29.77 -4.12
C SER A 173 -7.90 28.27 -4.28
N TRP A 174 -6.89 27.51 -4.74
CA TRP A 174 -7.02 26.07 -4.88
C TRP A 174 -7.29 25.40 -3.53
N PRO A 175 -8.02 24.28 -3.52
CA PRO A 175 -8.29 23.56 -2.29
C PRO A 175 -6.99 23.08 -1.66
N VAL A 176 -6.61 23.71 -0.55
CA VAL A 176 -5.57 23.22 0.34
C VAL A 176 -6.27 22.63 1.55
N SER A 177 -6.03 21.35 1.81
CA SER A 177 -6.42 20.76 3.08
C SER A 177 -5.24 20.03 3.68
N ASP A 178 -5.16 20.10 5.00
CA ASP A 178 -4.19 19.31 5.75
C ASP A 178 -4.47 17.83 5.57
N ILE A 179 -3.39 17.04 5.45
CA ILE A 179 -3.49 15.59 5.41
C ILE A 179 -3.66 15.13 6.85
N ILE A 180 -4.92 15.05 7.28
CA ILE A 180 -5.27 14.56 8.61
C ILE A 180 -5.67 13.09 8.49
N CYS A 181 -4.92 12.21 9.13
CA CYS A 181 -5.21 10.79 9.20
C CYS A 181 -5.33 10.33 10.65
N GLN A 182 -6.27 9.43 10.94
CA GLN A 182 -6.26 8.77 12.23
C GLN A 182 -5.13 7.72 12.27
N PRO A 183 -4.33 7.65 13.35
CA PRO A 183 -3.24 6.67 13.45
C PRO A 183 -3.70 5.23 13.16
N LYS A 184 -4.90 4.87 13.62
CA LYS A 184 -5.49 3.54 13.40
C LYS A 184 -5.65 3.18 11.93
N GLU A 185 -5.97 4.12 11.05
CA GLU A 185 -6.20 3.85 9.62
C GLU A 185 -4.89 3.64 8.88
N VAL A 186 -3.86 4.40 9.25
CA VAL A 186 -2.50 4.28 8.70
C VAL A 186 -1.81 3.02 9.22
N ASP A 187 -1.99 2.70 10.50
CA ASP A 187 -1.29 1.64 11.21
C ASP A 187 -1.79 0.23 10.84
N ILE A 188 -2.93 0.11 10.15
CA ILE A 188 -3.41 -1.18 9.60
C ILE A 188 -2.34 -1.86 8.75
N GLU A 189 -1.55 -1.07 8.01
CA GLU A 189 -0.50 -1.57 7.12
C GLU A 189 0.90 -1.49 7.73
N LYS A 190 1.07 -0.99 8.96
CA LYS A 190 2.37 -1.11 9.65
C LYS A 190 2.65 -2.58 9.92
N ARG A 191 3.88 -3.01 9.64
CA ARG A 191 4.32 -4.36 10.01
C ARG A 191 4.23 -4.47 11.52
N LYS A 192 3.43 -5.42 11.99
CA LYS A 192 3.40 -5.78 13.41
C LYS A 192 4.74 -6.41 13.74
N SER A 193 5.55 -5.74 14.52
CA SER A 193 6.68 -6.36 15.20
C SER A 193 6.09 -7.45 16.11
N LYS A 194 6.37 -8.71 15.79
CA LYS A 194 6.17 -9.78 16.77
C LYS A 194 7.25 -9.58 17.83
N LEU A 195 6.88 -8.95 18.94
CA LEU A 195 7.65 -9.07 20.17
C LEU A 195 7.63 -10.55 20.55
N VAL A 196 8.69 -11.27 20.18
CA VAL A 196 8.98 -12.57 20.76
C VAL A 196 9.52 -12.25 22.14
N ASN A 197 8.68 -12.38 23.16
CA ASN A 197 9.16 -12.39 24.53
C ASN A 197 9.99 -13.65 24.68
N MET A 198 11.33 -13.54 24.55
CA MET A 198 12.19 -14.56 25.12
C MET A 198 12.11 -14.34 26.62
N ASN A 199 11.40 -15.23 27.32
CA ASN A 199 11.46 -15.24 28.77
C ASN A 199 12.92 -15.52 29.16
N LEU A 200 13.69 -14.47 29.45
CA LEU A 200 14.94 -14.57 30.18
C LEU A 200 14.58 -14.80 31.65
N ALA A 201 13.89 -15.91 31.95
CA ALA A 201 13.98 -16.44 33.29
C ALA A 201 15.45 -16.82 33.50
N GLU A 202 15.98 -16.60 34.70
CA GLU A 202 17.27 -17.15 35.14
C GLU A 202 17.15 -18.69 35.24
N ASP A 203 16.85 -19.34 34.12
CA ASP A 203 16.85 -20.78 34.02
C ASP A 203 18.31 -21.21 33.98
N THR A 204 18.81 -21.56 35.17
CA THR A 204 20.02 -22.38 35.26
C THR A 204 19.81 -23.55 34.30
N PRO A 205 20.64 -23.68 33.25
CA PRO A 205 20.48 -24.76 32.29
C PRO A 205 20.53 -26.08 33.06
N PRO A 206 19.74 -27.10 32.69
CA PRO A 206 19.79 -28.38 33.37
C PRO A 206 21.23 -28.89 33.41
N TRP A 207 21.64 -29.54 34.51
CA TRP A 207 23.03 -29.96 34.73
C TRP A 207 23.67 -30.78 33.58
N TYR A 208 22.84 -31.40 32.74
CA TYR A 208 23.27 -32.17 31.56
C TYR A 208 23.47 -31.31 30.30
N ALA A 209 22.89 -30.11 30.22
CA ALA A 209 23.00 -29.22 29.06
C ALA A 209 24.43 -28.67 28.91
N GLU A 210 25.16 -28.45 30.00
CA GLU A 210 26.57 -28.04 29.98
C GLU A 210 27.53 -29.20 29.64
N ARG A 211 27.06 -30.45 29.74
CA ARG A 211 27.88 -31.66 29.54
C ARG A 211 27.76 -32.25 28.15
N VAL A 212 26.84 -31.73 27.32
CA VAL A 212 26.53 -32.27 26.00
C VAL A 212 26.56 -31.14 24.97
N SER A 213 27.57 -31.15 24.10
CA SER A 213 27.77 -30.15 23.04
C SER A 213 27.09 -30.49 21.71
N ASP A 214 26.31 -31.57 21.67
CA ASP A 214 25.69 -32.11 20.46
C ASP A 214 24.17 -32.23 20.66
N TYR A 215 23.40 -31.65 19.74
CA TYR A 215 21.94 -31.56 19.83
C TYR A 215 21.27 -32.93 19.88
N ASP A 216 21.71 -33.86 19.02
CA ASP A 216 21.12 -35.20 18.95
C ASP A 216 21.42 -36.00 20.22
N LYS A 217 22.64 -35.87 20.77
CA LYS A 217 22.98 -36.43 22.08
C LYS A 217 22.14 -35.79 23.19
N MET A 218 21.89 -34.48 23.15
CA MET A 218 21.09 -33.78 24.15
C MET A 218 19.64 -34.30 24.15
N ILE A 219 19.03 -34.44 22.98
CA ILE A 219 17.69 -35.02 22.87
C ILE A 219 17.67 -36.45 23.41
N ARG A 220 18.66 -37.28 23.08
CA ARG A 220 18.72 -38.68 23.55
C ARG A 220 18.86 -38.76 25.07
N VAL A 221 19.71 -37.93 25.67
CA VAL A 221 19.84 -37.83 27.15
C VAL A 221 18.51 -37.40 27.77
N PHE A 222 17.88 -36.36 27.23
CA PHE A 222 16.59 -35.88 27.73
C PHE A 222 15.48 -36.94 27.58
N THR A 223 15.49 -37.70 26.48
CA THR A 223 14.58 -38.82 26.23
C THR A 223 14.74 -39.92 27.27
N TRP A 224 15.99 -40.28 27.61
CA TRP A 224 16.27 -41.26 28.67
C TRP A 224 15.79 -40.78 30.04
N ILE A 225 15.98 -39.50 30.36
CA ILE A 225 15.49 -38.90 31.62
C ILE A 225 13.95 -38.99 31.69
N LEU A 226 13.25 -38.60 30.62
CA LEU A 226 11.79 -38.68 30.57
C LEU A 226 11.29 -40.12 30.68
N ARG A 227 11.95 -41.07 30.00
CA ARG A 227 11.61 -42.49 30.08
C ARG A 227 11.82 -43.03 31.49
N PHE A 228 12.93 -42.68 32.15
CA PHE A 228 13.19 -43.06 33.54
C PHE A 228 12.10 -42.52 34.48
N VAL A 229 11.78 -41.23 34.39
CA VAL A 229 10.71 -40.61 35.20
C VAL A 229 9.36 -41.29 34.96
N ASN A 230 9.03 -41.63 33.71
CA ASN A 230 7.79 -42.31 33.38
C ASN A 230 7.76 -43.75 33.91
N ASN A 231 8.88 -44.49 33.80
CA ASN A 231 9.01 -45.83 34.38
C ASN A 231 8.84 -45.81 35.90
N CYS A 232 9.43 -44.83 36.61
CA CYS A 232 9.27 -44.67 38.05
C CYS A 232 7.84 -44.36 38.51
N LYS A 233 6.97 -43.86 37.61
CA LYS A 233 5.55 -43.59 37.90
C LYS A 233 4.65 -44.81 37.69
N LEU A 234 5.18 -45.91 37.15
CA LEU A 234 4.41 -47.14 36.94
C LEU A 234 4.37 -47.95 38.24
N VAL A 235 3.18 -48.09 38.84
CA VAL A 235 3.01 -48.83 40.10
C VAL A 235 2.86 -50.34 39.89
N ASN A 236 2.49 -50.80 38.68
CA ASN A 236 2.33 -52.23 38.34
C ASN A 236 2.51 -52.52 36.82
N GLY A 237 3.31 -51.71 36.12
CA GLY A 237 3.52 -51.81 34.66
C GLY A 237 4.86 -52.43 34.28
N LYS A 238 4.98 -52.98 33.07
CA LYS A 238 6.29 -53.34 32.50
C LYS A 238 7.08 -52.07 32.19
N CYS A 239 8.25 -51.92 32.80
CA CYS A 239 9.19 -50.87 32.45
C CYS A 239 9.66 -51.02 31.00
N LYS A 240 9.84 -49.90 30.32
CA LYS A 240 10.52 -49.89 29.02
C LYS A 240 12.03 -49.91 29.26
N ASP A 241 12.70 -50.98 28.83
CA ASP A 241 14.14 -51.19 28.94
C ASP A 241 14.84 -51.35 27.56
N SER A 242 14.08 -51.35 26.47
CA SER A 242 14.58 -51.45 25.10
C SER A 242 15.27 -50.17 24.61
N GLU A 243 15.78 -50.16 23.38
CA GLU A 243 16.28 -48.94 22.73
C GLU A 243 15.24 -47.81 22.66
N LEU A 244 15.71 -46.57 22.48
CA LEU A 244 14.85 -45.41 22.30
C LEU A 244 14.10 -45.51 20.98
N SER A 245 12.77 -45.39 21.01
CA SER A 245 11.98 -45.32 19.78
C SER A 245 11.99 -43.90 19.20
N GLN A 246 11.82 -43.80 17.88
CA GLN A 246 11.72 -42.51 17.17
C GLN A 246 10.62 -41.61 17.76
N SER A 247 9.47 -42.20 18.14
CA SER A 247 8.37 -41.44 18.75
C SER A 247 8.73 -40.83 20.11
N GLU A 248 9.60 -41.49 20.88
CA GLU A 248 10.03 -40.96 22.18
C GLU A 248 11.03 -39.81 22.00
N ILE A 249 11.87 -39.88 20.98
CA ILE A 249 12.79 -38.82 20.59
C ILE A 249 12.01 -37.57 20.13
N GLU A 250 11.05 -37.74 19.21
CA GLU A 250 10.20 -36.63 18.71
C GLU A 250 9.36 -35.97 19.81
N TYR A 251 8.83 -36.76 20.74
CA TYR A 251 8.10 -36.24 21.89
C TYR A 251 9.01 -35.42 22.81
N SER A 252 10.21 -35.93 23.06
CA SER A 252 11.20 -35.29 23.93
C SER A 252 11.71 -33.99 23.32
N GLU A 253 11.96 -33.96 22.02
CA GLU A 253 12.36 -32.75 21.29
C GLU A 253 11.31 -31.64 21.43
N LYS A 254 10.03 -31.95 21.15
CA LYS A 254 8.93 -30.98 21.32
C LYS A 254 8.81 -30.48 22.76
N ARG A 255 9.07 -31.34 23.74
CA ARG A 255 9.00 -30.99 25.15
C ARG A 255 10.18 -30.11 25.58
N LEU A 256 11.37 -30.37 25.05
CA LEU A 256 12.58 -29.58 25.29
C LEU A 256 12.42 -28.18 24.69
N ILE A 257 11.92 -28.06 23.45
CA ILE A 257 11.62 -26.77 22.82
C ILE A 257 10.63 -25.95 23.66
N ARG A 258 9.59 -26.59 24.21
CA ARG A 258 8.63 -25.93 25.12
C ARG A 258 9.20 -25.50 26.47
N LEU A 259 10.32 -26.07 26.90
CA LEU A 259 10.97 -25.68 28.16
C LEU A 259 11.90 -24.48 27.97
N VAL A 260 12.33 -24.19 26.73
CA VAL A 260 13.27 -23.11 26.40
C VAL A 260 12.54 -21.89 25.77
N GLN A 261 11.25 -22.02 25.48
CA GLN A 261 10.36 -20.95 24.98
C GLN A 261 9.52 -20.36 26.11
#